data_AF-A0A7S2V565-F1
#
_entry.id   AF-A0A7S2V565-F1
#
_cell.length_a   1.000
_cell.length_b   1.000
_cell.length_c   1.000
_cell.angle_alpha   90.00
_cell.angle_beta   90.00
_cell.angle_gamma   90.00
#
_symmetry.space_group_name_H-M   'P 1'
#
loop_
_entity.id
_entity.type
_entity.pdbx_description
1 polymer ?
#
loop_
_entity_poly.entity_id
_entity_poly.type
_entity_poly.pdbx_seq_one_letter_code
_entity_poly.pdbx_strand_id
1 'polypeptide(L)'
;QGDSSADQSLSCSSNPQDAQSSSGTCNKRLQRGDLFHQSVAVVPDHDPISMVDTQVGLVQHIMCSSSRLAIQNACHMIEGTLCELLSHCGDPRGRFTGCTYRYNVGALLPFVWNFLDDYFYWMLPGLGILLILGGSVLLPEI
;
A
#
# COMPACT_ATOMS: atom_id res chain seq x y z
N GLN A 1 -14.76 -4.54 -22.74
CA GLN A 1 -13.51 -4.70 -23.50
C GLN A 1 -13.03 -6.11 -23.25
N GLY A 2 -12.92 -6.90 -24.32
CA GLY A 2 -12.59 -8.32 -24.24
C GLY A 2 -11.10 -8.54 -24.41
N ASP A 3 -10.56 -9.50 -23.68
CA ASP A 3 -9.27 -10.11 -23.96
C ASP A 3 -9.48 -11.57 -24.31
N SER A 4 -9.49 -11.83 -25.62
CA SER A 4 -9.33 -13.15 -26.21
C SER A 4 -7.88 -13.61 -26.00
N SER A 5 -7.64 -14.50 -25.05
CA SER A 5 -6.40 -15.25 -24.96
C SER A 5 -6.73 -16.74 -24.93
N ALA A 6 -6.30 -17.43 -25.98
CA ALA A 6 -6.56 -18.84 -26.22
C ALA A 6 -6.11 -19.73 -25.04
N ASP A 7 -7.07 -20.45 -24.47
CA ASP A 7 -6.84 -21.58 -23.57
C ASP A 7 -6.39 -22.78 -24.42
N GLN A 8 -5.08 -22.99 -24.51
CA GLN A 8 -4.53 -24.29 -24.88
C GLN A 8 -4.53 -25.17 -23.62
N SER A 9 -5.56 -25.99 -23.48
CA SER A 9 -5.70 -27.02 -22.46
C SER A 9 -4.74 -28.18 -22.77
N LEU A 10 -3.55 -28.15 -22.16
CA LEU A 10 -2.72 -29.35 -22.03
C LEU A 10 -3.27 -30.17 -20.85
N SER A 11 -3.92 -31.27 -21.17
CA SER A 11 -4.53 -32.22 -20.24
C SER A 11 -3.47 -32.96 -19.43
N CYS A 12 -3.18 -32.49 -18.22
CA CYS A 12 -2.49 -33.33 -17.23
C CYS A 12 -3.53 -34.15 -16.47
N SER A 13 -3.47 -35.49 -16.63
CA SER A 13 -4.32 -36.44 -15.93
C SER A 13 -4.26 -36.19 -14.42
N SER A 14 -5.41 -35.96 -13.79
CA SER A 14 -5.58 -35.77 -12.35
C SER A 14 -5.69 -37.10 -11.59
N ASN A 15 -5.45 -38.23 -12.26
CA ASN A 15 -5.62 -39.54 -11.65
C ASN A 15 -4.43 -39.85 -10.72
N PRO A 16 -4.63 -40.06 -9.41
CA PRO A 16 -3.54 -40.32 -8.46
C PRO A 16 -2.81 -41.65 -8.69
N GLN A 17 -3.35 -42.53 -9.57
CA GLN A 17 -2.81 -43.86 -9.84
C GLN A 17 -1.73 -43.89 -10.93
N ASP A 18 -1.47 -42.77 -11.62
CA ASP A 18 -0.45 -42.69 -12.68
C ASP A 18 0.90 -42.17 -12.15
N ALA A 19 1.11 -42.14 -10.83
CA ALA A 19 2.33 -41.63 -10.18
C ALA A 19 3.56 -42.55 -10.30
N GLN A 20 3.64 -43.36 -11.36
CA GLN A 20 4.84 -44.11 -11.69
C GLN A 20 5.15 -43.98 -13.18
N SER A 21 6.32 -43.37 -13.44
CA SER A 21 7.06 -43.43 -14.70
C SER A 21 6.54 -42.57 -15.85
N SER A 22 6.79 -41.27 -15.78
CA SER A 22 7.46 -40.59 -16.89
C SER A 22 8.13 -39.30 -16.41
N SER A 23 9.42 -39.17 -16.74
CA SER A 23 10.21 -37.96 -16.55
C SER A 23 9.73 -36.88 -17.52
N GLY A 24 8.52 -36.37 -17.30
CA GLY A 24 7.91 -35.28 -18.06
C GLY A 24 7.45 -34.21 -17.09
N THR A 25 8.09 -33.05 -17.11
CA THR A 25 7.65 -31.87 -16.37
C THR A 25 6.29 -31.45 -16.93
N CYS A 26 5.19 -31.92 -16.32
CA CYS A 26 3.85 -31.39 -16.62
C CYS A 26 3.85 -29.93 -16.16
N ASN A 27 4.06 -29.03 -17.11
CA ASN A 27 4.00 -27.59 -16.88
C ASN A 27 2.52 -27.20 -16.85
N LYS A 28 1.86 -27.45 -15.71
CA LYS A 28 0.47 -27.03 -15.52
C LYS A 28 0.42 -25.52 -15.67
N ARG A 29 -0.28 -25.04 -16.69
CA ARG A 29 -0.61 -23.62 -16.82
C ARG A 29 -1.54 -23.29 -15.67
N LEU A 30 -1.01 -22.66 -14.62
CA LEU A 30 -1.79 -22.21 -13.47
C LEU A 30 -2.87 -21.25 -13.97
N GLN A 31 -4.13 -21.58 -13.75
CA GLN A 31 -5.22 -20.67 -14.06
C GLN A 31 -5.25 -19.57 -12.99
N ARG A 32 -5.60 -18.34 -13.38
CA ARG A 32 -5.80 -17.25 -12.42
C ARG A 32 -6.93 -17.65 -11.47
N GLY A 33 -6.56 -18.00 -10.24
CA GLY A 33 -7.50 -18.35 -9.17
C GLY A 33 -7.27 -19.71 -8.51
N ASP A 34 -6.49 -20.60 -9.14
CA ASP A 34 -6.26 -21.95 -8.61
C ASP A 34 -5.58 -21.95 -7.23
N LEU A 35 -4.84 -20.90 -6.90
CA LEU A 35 -4.07 -20.78 -5.66
C LEU A 35 -4.68 -19.80 -4.64
N PHE A 36 -5.86 -19.22 -4.91
CA PHE A 36 -6.47 -18.27 -3.97
C PHE A 36 -6.84 -18.92 -2.62
N HIS A 37 -7.08 -20.23 -2.61
CA HIS A 37 -7.29 -21.00 -1.38
C HIS A 37 -6.04 -21.14 -0.50
N GLN A 38 -4.86 -20.82 -1.02
CA GLN A 38 -3.57 -20.85 -0.31
C GLN A 38 -3.03 -19.45 -0.02
N SER A 39 -3.79 -18.41 -0.34
CA SER A 39 -3.40 -17.03 -0.12
C SER A 39 -4.26 -16.38 0.96
N VAL A 40 -3.61 -15.60 1.81
CA VAL A 40 -4.26 -14.73 2.78
C VAL A 40 -3.88 -13.28 2.46
N ALA A 41 -4.89 -12.43 2.25
CA ALA A 41 -4.76 -10.99 2.12
C ALA A 41 -4.98 -10.36 3.50
N VAL A 42 -3.94 -9.76 4.07
CA VAL A 42 -4.04 -9.02 5.34
C VAL A 42 -4.39 -7.57 5.03
N VAL A 43 -5.50 -7.09 5.57
CA VAL A 43 -6.05 -5.76 5.32
C VAL A 43 -6.06 -4.97 6.62
N PRO A 44 -5.14 -4.02 6.81
CA PRO A 44 -5.17 -3.15 7.96
C PRO A 44 -6.33 -2.17 7.91
N ASP A 45 -6.96 -1.94 9.05
CA ASP A 45 -7.98 -0.91 9.15
C ASP A 45 -7.37 0.47 8.86
N HIS A 46 -8.10 1.26 8.07
CA HIS A 46 -7.70 2.61 7.65
C HIS A 46 -6.46 2.68 6.73
N ASP A 47 -6.03 1.58 6.10
CA ASP A 47 -5.07 1.64 5.00
C ASP A 47 -5.78 1.96 3.66
N PRO A 48 -5.59 3.16 3.09
CA PRO A 48 -6.28 3.57 1.87
C PRO A 48 -5.88 2.76 0.63
N ILE A 49 -4.69 2.14 0.60
CA ILE A 49 -4.27 1.34 -0.56
C ILE A 49 -5.12 0.09 -0.69
N SER A 50 -5.39 -0.57 0.43
CA SER A 50 -6.24 -1.77 0.47
C SER A 50 -7.68 -1.52 0.01
N MET A 51 -8.11 -0.26 -0.07
CA MET A 51 -9.44 0.15 -0.52
C MET A 51 -9.54 0.40 -2.04
N VAL A 52 -8.40 0.58 -2.72
CA VAL A 52 -8.36 0.84 -4.17
C VAL A 52 -8.44 -0.47 -4.96
N ASP A 53 -7.80 -1.53 -4.47
CA ASP A 53 -7.70 -2.82 -5.14
C ASP A 53 -8.65 -3.89 -4.56
N THR A 54 -9.14 -4.78 -5.43
CA THR A 54 -9.94 -5.93 -5.03
C THR A 54 -9.07 -7.02 -4.40
N GLN A 55 -9.42 -7.45 -3.18
CA GLN A 55 -8.72 -8.55 -2.52
C GLN A 55 -9.28 -9.91 -2.93
N VAL A 56 -8.39 -10.89 -3.12
CA VAL A 56 -8.72 -12.27 -3.52
C VAL A 56 -8.15 -13.26 -2.51
N GLY A 57 -8.79 -14.43 -2.40
CA GLY A 57 -8.44 -15.43 -1.38
C GLY A 57 -9.06 -15.14 -0.03
N LEU A 58 -8.40 -15.57 1.06
CA LEU A 58 -8.86 -15.32 2.42
C LEU A 58 -8.49 -13.89 2.83
N VAL A 59 -9.47 -13.04 3.11
CA VAL A 59 -9.24 -11.67 3.58
C VAL A 59 -9.29 -11.63 5.11
N GLN A 60 -8.22 -11.16 5.75
CA GLN A 60 -8.12 -10.99 7.19
C GLN A 60 -7.93 -9.53 7.55
N HIS A 61 -8.89 -8.97 8.28
CA HIS A 61 -8.79 -7.61 8.80
C HIS A 61 -7.97 -7.57 10.08
N ILE A 62 -7.14 -6.53 10.24
CA ILE A 62 -6.37 -6.28 11.47
C ILE A 62 -6.59 -4.84 11.95
N MET A 63 -6.72 -4.66 13.25
CA MET A 63 -6.87 -3.34 13.87
C MET A 63 -5.50 -2.79 14.25
N CYS A 64 -5.27 -1.49 14.04
CA CYS A 64 -4.03 -0.83 14.44
C CYS A 64 -4.18 -0.25 15.84
N SER A 65 -3.84 -1.04 16.87
CA SER A 65 -4.14 -0.71 18.28
C SER A 65 -3.06 0.11 19.00
N SER A 66 -1.85 0.18 18.47
CA SER A 66 -0.70 0.73 19.19
C SER A 66 -0.56 2.25 19.05
N SER A 67 -0.64 2.97 20.17
CA SER A 67 -0.47 4.42 20.26
C SER A 67 0.92 4.94 19.85
N ARG A 68 1.96 4.09 19.87
CA ARG A 68 3.31 4.42 19.36
C ARG A 68 3.43 4.23 17.85
N LEU A 69 2.55 3.43 17.27
CA LEU A 69 2.35 3.24 15.85
C LEU A 69 1.24 4.19 15.33
N ALA A 70 0.74 5.13 16.14
CA ALA A 70 -0.31 6.07 15.74
C ALA A 70 0.19 7.23 14.86
N ILE A 71 1.35 7.09 14.21
CA ILE A 71 1.55 7.85 12.97
C ILE A 71 0.46 7.30 12.04
N GLN A 72 -0.45 8.15 11.58
CA GLN A 72 -1.71 7.79 10.89
C GLN A 72 -1.60 6.77 9.72
N ASN A 73 -0.38 6.37 9.33
CA ASN A 73 -0.06 5.39 8.29
C ASN A 73 0.94 4.31 8.75
N ALA A 74 1.15 4.07 10.05
CA ALA A 74 2.18 3.11 10.47
C ALA A 74 1.85 1.68 10.02
N CYS A 75 0.57 1.30 10.04
CA CYS A 75 0.12 0.02 9.50
C CYS A 75 0.05 -0.04 7.98
N HIS A 76 -0.10 1.12 7.32
CA HIS A 76 0.06 1.19 5.86
C HIS A 76 1.49 0.77 5.45
N MET A 77 2.48 0.98 6.32
CA MET A 77 3.81 0.40 6.15
C MET A 77 3.80 -1.10 6.52
N ILE A 78 4.47 -1.92 5.71
CA ILE A 78 4.58 -3.38 5.94
C ILE A 78 5.15 -3.70 7.33
N GLU A 79 6.04 -2.83 7.81
CA GLU A 79 6.61 -2.86 9.14
C GLU A 79 5.56 -2.85 10.26
N GLY A 80 4.60 -1.93 10.20
CA GLY A 80 3.54 -1.85 11.21
C GLY A 80 2.59 -3.03 11.12
N THR A 81 2.21 -3.43 9.89
CA THR A 81 1.38 -4.60 9.65
C THR A 81 2.01 -5.87 10.22
N LEU A 82 3.30 -6.12 9.95
CA LEU A 82 4.01 -7.29 10.45
C LEU A 82 4.12 -7.27 11.98
N CYS A 83 4.29 -6.09 12.57
CA CYS A 83 4.37 -5.98 14.02
C CYS A 83 3.06 -6.33 14.71
N GLU A 84 1.94 -5.85 14.18
CA GLU A 84 0.62 -6.16 14.75
C GLU A 84 0.34 -7.67 14.63
N LEU A 85 0.72 -8.28 13.51
CA LEU A 85 0.65 -9.73 13.38
C LEU A 85 1.54 -10.44 14.41
N LEU A 86 2.76 -9.95 14.64
CA LEU A 86 3.67 -10.55 15.61
C LEU A 86 3.19 -10.38 17.05
N SER A 87 2.59 -9.23 17.40
CA SER A 87 2.08 -8.96 18.75
C SER A 87 0.87 -9.83 19.10
N HIS A 88 0.01 -10.11 18.12
CA HIS A 88 -1.21 -10.90 18.31
C HIS A 88 -1.03 -12.39 18.07
N CYS A 89 -0.30 -12.79 17.02
CA CYS A 89 -0.13 -14.20 16.65
C CYS A 89 1.17 -14.82 17.18
N GLY A 90 2.15 -14.00 17.56
CA GLY A 90 3.48 -14.47 17.96
C GLY A 90 4.27 -15.09 16.80
N ASP A 91 5.45 -15.61 17.13
CA ASP A 91 6.27 -16.36 16.18
C ASP A 91 6.82 -17.64 16.83
N PRO A 92 6.15 -18.80 16.66
CA PRO A 92 6.56 -20.04 17.29
C PRO A 92 7.93 -20.55 16.79
N ARG A 93 8.41 -20.02 15.67
CA ARG A 93 9.72 -20.37 15.10
C ARG A 93 10.85 -19.42 15.56
N GLY A 94 10.54 -18.39 16.35
CA GLY A 94 11.53 -17.48 16.94
C GLY A 94 12.42 -16.73 15.93
N ARG A 95 11.91 -16.46 14.73
CA ARG A 95 12.58 -15.67 13.68
C ARG A 95 12.61 -14.19 14.03
N PHE A 96 11.59 -13.70 14.73
CA PHE A 96 11.48 -12.30 15.14
C PHE A 96 11.64 -12.16 16.65
N THR A 97 12.51 -11.25 17.08
CA THR A 97 12.79 -10.96 18.50
C THR A 97 11.94 -9.81 19.04
N GLY A 98 11.33 -9.01 18.16
CA GLY A 98 10.46 -7.90 18.52
C GLY A 98 10.26 -6.94 17.35
N CYS A 99 9.58 -5.83 17.63
CA CYS A 99 9.31 -4.78 16.66
C CYS A 99 10.10 -3.51 16.98
N THR A 100 10.96 -3.08 16.06
CA THR A 100 11.63 -1.77 16.15
C THR A 100 11.66 -1.12 14.78
N TYR A 101 11.05 0.06 14.65
CA TYR A 101 10.98 0.79 13.38
C TYR A 101 11.40 2.24 13.58
N ARG A 102 12.11 2.77 12.58
CA ARG A 102 12.51 4.17 12.50
C ARG A 102 11.95 4.76 11.22
N TYR A 103 11.00 5.67 11.38
CA TYR A 103 10.44 6.41 10.25
C TYR A 103 11.42 7.52 9.86
N ASN A 104 11.97 7.44 8.64
CA ASN A 104 12.74 8.53 8.09
C ASN A 104 11.80 9.49 7.34
N VAL A 105 11.24 10.44 8.08
CA VAL A 105 10.41 11.51 7.52
C VAL A 105 11.19 12.47 6.61
N GLY A 106 12.52 12.38 6.60
CA GLY A 106 13.37 13.17 5.71
C GLY A 106 13.13 12.92 4.23
N ALA A 107 12.57 11.76 3.86
CA ALA A 107 12.20 11.44 2.49
C ALA A 107 11.00 12.27 1.96
N LEU A 108 10.18 12.85 2.84
CA LEU A 108 9.04 13.70 2.47
C LEU A 108 9.43 15.18 2.30
N LEU A 109 10.58 15.58 2.84
CA LEU A 109 11.07 16.96 2.75
C LEU A 109 11.15 17.49 1.31
N PRO A 110 11.67 16.78 0.28
CA PRO A 110 11.73 17.34 -1.06
C PRO A 110 10.33 17.63 -1.63
N PHE A 111 9.31 16.83 -1.29
CA PHE A 111 7.94 17.10 -1.75
C PHE A 111 7.34 18.36 -1.08
N VAL A 112 7.52 18.51 0.23
CA VAL A 112 7.02 19.67 0.98
C VAL A 112 7.74 20.96 0.58
N TRP A 113 9.06 20.92 0.35
CA TRP A 113 9.82 22.08 -0.09
C TRP A 113 9.39 22.56 -1.47
N ASN A 114 9.23 21.66 -2.45
CA ASN A 114 8.76 22.06 -3.78
C ASN A 114 7.35 22.67 -3.73
N PHE A 115 6.46 22.12 -2.91
CA PHE A 115 5.10 22.65 -2.77
C PHE A 115 5.07 24.05 -2.13
N LEU A 116 5.92 24.28 -1.11
CA LEU A 116 6.02 25.59 -0.46
C LEU A 116 6.71 26.63 -1.35
N ASP A 117 7.72 26.24 -2.13
CA ASP A 117 8.43 27.14 -3.05
C ASP A 117 7.50 27.64 -4.17
N ASP A 118 6.79 26.73 -4.84
CA ASP A 118 5.81 27.09 -5.88
C ASP A 118 4.69 27.98 -5.32
N TYR A 119 4.15 27.65 -4.14
CA TYR A 119 3.09 28.44 -3.53
C TYR A 119 3.56 29.84 -3.13
N PHE A 120 4.74 29.94 -2.52
CA PHE A 120 5.31 31.22 -2.06
C PHE A 120 5.68 32.12 -3.24
N TYR A 121 6.23 31.54 -4.31
CA TYR A 121 6.64 32.28 -5.51
C TYR A 121 5.45 32.84 -6.31
N TRP A 122 4.30 32.16 -6.32
CA TRP A 122 3.10 32.62 -7.04
C TRP A 122 2.14 33.46 -6.19
N MET A 123 1.99 33.19 -4.90
CA MET A 123 0.98 33.88 -4.06
C MET A 123 1.48 35.19 -3.44
N LEU A 124 2.76 35.29 -3.06
CA LEU A 124 3.30 36.51 -2.45
C LEU A 124 3.30 37.75 -3.35
N PRO A 125 3.71 37.69 -4.63
CA PRO A 125 3.64 38.87 -5.49
C PRO A 125 2.18 39.29 -5.72
N GLY A 126 1.24 38.34 -5.81
CA GLY A 126 -0.19 38.64 -5.94
C GLY A 126 -0.75 39.38 -4.72
N LEU A 127 -0.41 38.95 -3.51
CA LEU A 127 -0.86 39.58 -2.27
C LEU A 127 -0.18 40.94 -2.02
N GLY A 128 1.09 41.08 -2.42
CA GLY A 128 1.81 42.36 -2.41
C GLY A 128 1.18 43.39 -3.36
N ILE A 129 0.81 42.99 -4.57
CA ILE A 129 0.12 43.85 -5.53
C ILE A 129 -1.28 44.25 -5.00
N LEU A 130 -2.01 43.32 -4.40
CA LEU A 130 -3.33 43.59 -3.82
C LEU A 130 -3.27 44.59 -2.64
N LEU A 131 -2.25 44.48 -1.79
CA LEU A 131 -2.04 45.43 -0.69
C LEU A 131 -1.60 46.81 -1.17
N ILE A 132 -0.79 46.90 -2.22
CA ILE A 132 -0.38 48.18 -2.82
C ILE A 132 -1.58 48.88 -3.49
N LEU A 133 -2.39 48.13 -4.25
CA LEU A 133 -3.57 48.69 -4.92
C LEU A 133 -4.69 49.03 -3.93
N GLY A 134 -4.91 48.21 -2.89
CA GLY A 134 -5.90 48.46 -1.84
C GLY A 134 -5.51 49.57 -0.86
N GLY A 135 -4.21 49.71 -0.54
CA GLY A 135 -3.70 50.79 0.32
C GLY A 135 -3.76 52.18 -0.32
N SER A 136 -3.77 52.23 -1.66
CA SER A 136 -3.89 53.48 -2.42
C SER A 136 -5.30 54.10 -2.37
N VAL A 137 -6.32 53.34 -1.98
CA VAL A 137 -7.73 53.78 -1.91
C VAL A 137 -8.09 54.40 -0.55
N LEU A 138 -7.24 54.24 0.47
CA LEU A 138 -7.51 54.66 1.85
C LEU A 138 -6.79 55.94 2.29
N LEU A 139 -6.05 56.62 1.40
CA LEU A 139 -5.51 57.94 1.69
C LEU A 139 -6.56 58.99 1.31
N PRO A 140 -7.26 59.62 2.27
CA PRO A 140 -8.07 60.79 1.96
C PRO A 140 -7.14 61.89 1.44
N GLU A 141 -7.50 62.51 0.32
CA GLU A 141 -6.86 63.73 -0.17
C GLU A 141 -6.87 64.78 0.95
N ILE A 142 -5.67 65.20 1.40
CA ILE A 142 -5.45 66.35 2.29
C ILE A 142 -5.01 67.52 1.42
#